data_AF-A0A8T2PEF9-F1
#
_entry.id   AF-A0A8T2PEF9-F1
#
_cell.length_a   1.000
_cell.length_b   1.000
_cell.length_c   1.000
_cell.angle_alpha   90.00
_cell.angle_beta   90.00
_cell.angle_gamma   90.00
#
_symmetry.space_group_name_H-M   'P 1'
#
loop_
_entity.id
_entity.type
_entity.pdbx_description
1 polymer ?
#
loop_
_entity_poly.entity_id
_entity_poly.type
_entity_poly.pdbx_seq_one_letter_code
_entity_poly.pdbx_strand_id
1 'polypeptide(L)'
;MILVPLDTPGVKMIRPLTVFGQDDAIHGGHFEIHFENVCVPISNILLGEGRGFEIAQGRLGPGRLHHCMRAIGLAETALELLCQRAAKRHTFGKKLYQHEVIAHWIAECRIAIDQARLLTLHAAHSLDVQGSRAARKQIAMIKVVAGRMACKVVDCAIQVYGGAGVSGDFPLAQMEQGPPCLLCQGRSRFTPGSDDVQQDILSDWCGSSCCRYAYARTLCLADGPDEVHLSSIALMELRDQLRKVTAKL
;
A
#
# COMPACT_ATOMS: atom_id res chain seq x y z
N MET A 1 21.14 7.34 9.89
CA MET A 1 20.74 7.37 8.47
C MET A 1 21.87 8.06 7.73
N ILE A 2 22.27 7.57 6.57
CA ILE A 2 23.45 8.08 5.85
C ILE A 2 23.13 8.17 4.36
N LEU A 3 23.63 9.21 3.69
CA LEU A 3 23.49 9.37 2.24
C LEU A 3 24.61 8.61 1.52
N VAL A 4 24.23 7.84 0.50
CA VAL A 4 25.16 7.11 -0.36
C VAL A 4 24.82 7.42 -1.82
N PRO A 5 25.67 8.14 -2.55
CA PRO A 5 25.54 8.29 -4.00
C PRO A 5 25.53 6.92 -4.71
N LEU A 6 24.66 6.71 -5.69
CA LEU A 6 24.50 5.41 -6.36
C LEU A 6 25.72 4.99 -7.18
N ASP A 7 26.53 5.95 -7.61
CA ASP A 7 27.79 5.78 -8.33
C ASP A 7 28.99 5.52 -7.39
N THR A 8 28.77 5.43 -6.08
CA THR A 8 29.85 5.16 -5.12
C THR A 8 30.43 3.75 -5.36
N PRO A 9 31.77 3.61 -5.48
CA PRO A 9 32.40 2.30 -5.62
C PRO A 9 31.97 1.33 -4.51
N GLY A 10 31.59 0.11 -4.91
CA GLY A 10 31.10 -0.93 -4.02
C GLY A 10 29.57 -1.01 -3.89
N VAL A 11 28.83 -0.01 -4.40
CA VAL A 11 27.36 -0.10 -4.54
C VAL A 11 27.05 -0.91 -5.79
N LYS A 12 26.38 -2.06 -5.62
CA LYS A 12 26.01 -2.96 -6.72
C LYS A 12 24.50 -3.17 -6.77
N MET A 13 23.89 -2.85 -7.90
CA MET A 13 22.49 -3.19 -8.18
C MET A 13 22.44 -4.60 -8.74
N ILE A 14 21.81 -5.53 -8.02
CA ILE A 14 21.91 -6.96 -8.32
C ILE A 14 20.81 -7.40 -9.29
N ARG A 15 19.55 -7.16 -8.92
CA ARG A 15 18.40 -7.59 -9.73
C ARG A 15 17.14 -6.81 -9.40
N PRO A 16 16.20 -6.67 -10.36
CA PRO A 16 14.86 -6.21 -10.07
C PRO A 16 14.06 -7.27 -9.31
N LEU A 17 13.04 -6.81 -8.59
CA LEU A 17 12.07 -7.61 -7.90
C LEU A 17 10.72 -7.39 -8.55
N THR A 18 10.06 -8.48 -8.93
CA THR A 18 8.70 -8.44 -9.40
C THR A 18 7.73 -8.65 -8.25
N VAL A 19 6.54 -8.08 -8.36
CA VAL A 19 5.42 -8.55 -7.55
C VAL A 19 4.23 -8.96 -8.41
N PHE A 20 3.78 -10.20 -8.17
CA PHE A 20 2.80 -10.88 -9.03
C PHE A 20 3.16 -10.80 -10.52
N GLY A 21 4.46 -10.95 -10.82
CA GLY A 21 4.98 -10.91 -12.19
C GLY A 21 5.06 -9.51 -12.82
N GLN A 22 4.76 -8.43 -12.07
CA GLN A 22 4.94 -7.05 -12.52
C GLN A 22 6.22 -6.46 -11.91
N ASP A 23 7.02 -5.78 -12.72
CA ASP A 23 8.31 -5.20 -12.32
C ASP A 23 8.22 -3.73 -11.85
N ASP A 24 7.02 -3.14 -11.94
CA ASP A 24 6.75 -1.73 -11.65
C ASP A 24 7.65 -0.74 -12.42
N ALA A 25 8.03 -1.09 -13.66
CA ALA A 25 8.98 -0.33 -14.47
C ALA A 25 8.61 1.15 -14.67
N ILE A 26 7.31 1.47 -14.72
CA ILE A 26 6.83 2.86 -14.88
C ILE A 26 7.25 3.78 -13.71
N HIS A 27 7.47 3.20 -12.52
CA HIS A 27 7.93 3.91 -11.33
C HIS A 27 9.43 3.71 -11.06
N GLY A 28 10.12 3.01 -11.96
CA GLY A 28 11.53 2.66 -11.81
C GLY A 28 11.77 1.32 -11.13
N GLY A 29 10.73 0.60 -10.69
CA GLY A 29 10.85 -0.75 -10.12
C GLY A 29 11.41 -0.83 -8.69
N HIS A 30 11.65 -2.08 -8.25
CA HIS A 30 12.20 -2.41 -6.94
C HIS A 30 13.45 -3.26 -7.12
N PHE A 31 14.54 -2.97 -6.39
CA PHE A 31 15.82 -3.65 -6.61
C PHE A 31 16.44 -4.18 -5.32
N GLU A 32 17.15 -5.29 -5.47
CA GLU A 32 18.15 -5.73 -4.50
C GLU A 32 19.46 -4.97 -4.74
N ILE A 33 20.00 -4.33 -3.68
CA ILE A 33 21.23 -3.54 -3.75
C ILE A 33 22.20 -4.06 -2.67
N HIS A 34 23.42 -4.38 -3.08
CA HIS A 34 24.51 -4.76 -2.17
C HIS A 34 25.44 -3.57 -1.94
N PHE A 35 25.90 -3.42 -0.69
CA PHE A 35 26.89 -2.44 -0.28
C PHE A 35 28.14 -3.19 0.19
N GLU A 36 29.13 -3.35 -0.71
CA GLU A 36 30.38 -4.05 -0.42
C GLU A 36 31.53 -3.06 -0.20
N ASN A 37 32.01 -2.94 1.05
CA ASN A 37 33.12 -2.04 1.40
C ASN A 37 32.95 -0.59 0.90
N VAL A 38 31.70 -0.10 0.90
CA VAL A 38 31.35 1.24 0.44
C VAL A 38 31.85 2.29 1.43
N CYS A 39 32.72 3.19 0.97
CA CYS A 39 33.24 4.30 1.76
C CYS A 39 32.55 5.61 1.36
N VAL A 40 32.08 6.37 2.35
CA VAL A 40 31.48 7.70 2.16
C VAL A 40 32.00 8.69 3.21
N PRO A 41 32.01 10.01 2.92
CA PRO A 41 32.43 11.03 3.90
C PRO A 41 31.54 11.04 5.15
N ILE A 42 32.12 11.37 6.31
CA ILE A 42 31.37 11.53 7.58
C ILE A 42 30.26 12.59 7.45
N SER A 43 30.47 13.61 6.62
CA SER A 43 29.48 14.65 6.33
C SER A 43 28.19 14.11 5.68
N ASN A 44 28.17 12.88 5.18
CA ASN A 44 26.97 12.24 4.64
C ASN A 44 26.01 11.72 5.72
N ILE A 45 26.42 11.72 7.00
CA ILE A 45 25.55 11.36 8.10
C ILE A 45 24.44 12.40 8.22
N LEU A 46 23.19 11.93 8.17
CA LEU A 46 22.04 12.78 8.38
C LEU A 46 21.80 12.96 9.88
N LEU A 47 21.79 14.23 10.33
CA LEU A 47 21.56 14.70 11.69
C LEU A 47 22.64 14.29 12.72
N GLY A 48 22.94 13.00 12.86
CA GLY A 48 23.95 12.49 13.78
C GLY A 48 23.89 10.98 13.99
N GLU A 49 24.94 10.42 14.57
CA GLU A 49 25.02 9.00 14.93
C GLU A 49 23.96 8.60 15.96
N GLY A 50 23.44 7.37 15.88
CA GLY A 50 22.37 6.87 16.76
C GLY A 50 20.96 7.44 16.49
N ARG A 51 20.82 8.44 15.62
CA ARG A 51 19.54 9.15 15.36
C ARG A 51 18.71 8.54 14.21
N GLY A 52 19.05 7.34 13.74
CA GLY A 52 18.44 6.73 12.55
C GLY A 52 16.93 6.51 12.67
N PHE A 53 16.47 5.99 13.82
CA PHE A 53 15.05 5.70 14.05
C PHE A 53 14.19 6.97 14.07
N GLU A 54 14.71 8.07 14.62
CA GLU A 54 14.00 9.34 14.65
C GLU A 54 13.78 9.93 13.26
N ILE A 55 14.82 9.90 12.42
CA ILE A 55 14.74 10.35 11.02
C ILE A 55 13.73 9.48 10.27
N ALA A 56 13.79 8.17 10.45
CA ALA A 56 12.85 7.24 9.81
C ALA A 56 11.40 7.53 10.23
N GLN A 57 11.11 7.68 11.52
CA GLN A 57 9.76 8.00 11.99
C GLN A 57 9.26 9.36 11.51
N GLY A 58 10.14 10.37 11.48
CA GLY A 58 9.82 11.70 10.95
C GLY A 58 9.40 11.67 9.49
N ARG A 59 10.05 10.83 8.67
CA ARG A 59 9.70 10.63 7.25
C ARG A 59 8.46 9.74 7.05
N LEU A 60 8.35 8.64 7.79
CA LEU A 60 7.31 7.63 7.57
C LEU A 60 5.92 8.12 8.00
N GLY A 61 5.82 9.00 8.99
CA GLY A 61 4.54 9.58 9.44
C GLY A 61 3.75 10.26 8.30
N PRO A 62 4.29 11.31 7.65
CA PRO A 62 3.66 11.93 6.49
C PRO A 62 3.53 10.99 5.29
N GLY A 63 4.52 10.13 5.06
CA GLY A 63 4.49 9.13 3.98
C GLY A 63 3.25 8.23 4.06
N ARG A 64 2.95 7.69 5.24
CA ARG A 64 1.74 6.89 5.53
C ARG A 64 0.47 7.61 5.11
N LEU A 65 0.36 8.88 5.47
CA LEU A 65 -0.84 9.66 5.24
C LEU A 65 -1.05 9.93 3.74
N HIS A 66 0.00 10.30 3.00
CA HIS A 66 -0.07 10.46 1.54
C HIS A 66 -0.49 9.18 0.83
N HIS A 67 -0.06 8.02 1.33
CA HIS A 67 -0.50 6.73 0.82
C HIS A 67 -1.98 6.47 1.04
N CYS A 68 -2.50 6.77 2.24
CA CYS A 68 -3.92 6.63 2.56
C CYS A 68 -4.79 7.54 1.67
N MET A 69 -4.35 8.78 1.45
CA MET A 69 -5.05 9.73 0.56
C MET A 69 -5.15 9.19 -0.88
N ARG A 70 -4.06 8.64 -1.43
CA ARG A 70 -4.07 8.03 -2.77
C ARG A 70 -4.90 6.75 -2.83
N ALA A 71 -4.89 5.93 -1.78
CA ALA A 71 -5.69 4.71 -1.71
C ALA A 71 -7.20 5.00 -1.78
N ILE A 72 -7.66 6.12 -1.21
CA ILE A 72 -9.05 6.57 -1.36
C ILE A 72 -9.37 6.92 -2.82
N GLY A 73 -8.48 7.63 -3.51
CA GLY A 73 -8.65 7.95 -4.93
C GLY A 73 -8.74 6.68 -5.79
N LEU A 74 -7.84 5.73 -5.54
CA LEU A 74 -7.85 4.42 -6.18
C LEU A 74 -9.18 3.66 -5.96
N ALA A 75 -9.67 3.66 -4.73
CA ALA A 75 -10.92 2.99 -4.37
C ALA A 75 -12.16 3.63 -5.03
N GLU A 76 -12.19 4.96 -5.18
CA GLU A 76 -13.26 5.63 -5.93
C GLU A 76 -13.27 5.21 -7.40
N THR A 77 -12.10 5.13 -8.05
CA THR A 77 -12.01 4.63 -9.44
C THR A 77 -12.46 3.17 -9.54
N ALA A 78 -12.06 2.32 -8.59
CA ALA A 78 -12.49 0.92 -8.56
C ALA A 78 -14.00 0.78 -8.37
N LEU A 79 -14.61 1.56 -7.48
CA LEU A 79 -16.06 1.60 -7.28
C LEU A 79 -16.80 2.11 -8.52
N GLU A 80 -16.26 3.12 -9.21
CA GLU A 80 -16.81 3.60 -10.47
C GLU A 80 -16.83 2.48 -11.52
N LEU A 81 -15.69 1.81 -11.72
CA LEU A 81 -15.58 0.69 -12.66
C LEU A 81 -16.55 -0.45 -12.31
N LEU A 82 -16.68 -0.77 -11.03
CA LEU A 82 -17.62 -1.76 -10.51
C LEU A 82 -19.06 -1.39 -10.90
N CYS A 83 -19.51 -0.17 -10.59
CA CYS A 83 -20.85 0.32 -10.92
C CYS A 83 -21.11 0.33 -12.43
N GLN A 84 -20.16 0.80 -13.23
CA GLN A 84 -20.27 0.82 -14.69
C GLN A 84 -20.45 -0.60 -15.24
N ARG A 85 -19.66 -1.57 -14.76
CA ARG A 85 -19.77 -2.98 -15.18
C ARG A 85 -21.10 -3.57 -14.74
N ALA A 86 -21.51 -3.30 -13.50
CA ALA A 86 -22.73 -3.82 -12.94
C ALA A 86 -23.99 -3.33 -13.70
N ALA A 87 -23.95 -2.10 -14.22
CA ALA A 87 -25.04 -1.50 -15.01
C ALA A 87 -25.11 -1.98 -16.47
N LYS A 88 -23.98 -2.42 -17.04
CA LYS A 88 -23.90 -2.84 -18.46
C LYS A 88 -24.13 -4.34 -18.65
N ARG A 89 -23.65 -5.19 -17.73
CA ARG A 89 -23.69 -6.64 -17.88
C ARG A 89 -25.03 -7.22 -17.43
N HIS A 90 -25.55 -8.17 -18.20
CA HIS A 90 -26.77 -8.92 -17.91
C HIS A 90 -26.46 -10.41 -17.67
N THR A 91 -27.04 -11.00 -16.63
CA THR A 91 -27.02 -12.43 -16.33
C THR A 91 -28.37 -12.86 -15.77
N PHE A 92 -28.82 -14.07 -16.09
CA PHE A 92 -30.10 -14.61 -15.60
C PHE A 92 -31.29 -13.65 -15.81
N GLY A 93 -31.34 -12.96 -16.96
CA GLY A 93 -32.41 -12.03 -17.31
C GLY A 93 -32.40 -10.68 -16.57
N LYS A 94 -31.38 -10.40 -15.74
CA LYS A 94 -31.26 -9.16 -14.95
C LYS A 94 -29.90 -8.51 -15.15
N LYS A 95 -29.80 -7.20 -14.92
CA LYS A 95 -28.51 -6.51 -14.79
C LYS A 95 -27.82 -6.95 -13.50
N LEU A 96 -26.49 -6.88 -13.45
CA LEU A 96 -25.75 -7.36 -12.29
C LEU A 96 -26.13 -6.64 -10.99
N TYR A 97 -26.33 -5.32 -11.01
CA TYR A 97 -26.72 -4.57 -9.81
C TYR A 97 -28.12 -4.94 -9.27
N GLN A 98 -28.95 -5.63 -10.06
CA GLN A 98 -30.27 -6.10 -9.61
C GLN A 98 -30.19 -7.41 -8.84
N HIS A 99 -29.02 -8.06 -8.82
CA HIS A 99 -28.73 -9.14 -7.88
C HIS A 99 -28.30 -8.51 -6.56
N GLU A 100 -29.03 -8.83 -5.51
CA GLU A 100 -28.94 -8.18 -4.19
C GLU A 100 -27.51 -8.18 -3.61
N VAL A 101 -26.76 -9.27 -3.78
CA VAL A 101 -25.36 -9.38 -3.32
C VAL A 101 -24.47 -8.30 -3.95
N ILE A 102 -24.65 -8.00 -5.25
CA ILE A 102 -23.86 -6.96 -5.94
C ILE A 102 -24.27 -5.57 -5.46
N ALA A 103 -25.56 -5.34 -5.23
CA ALA A 103 -26.05 -4.10 -4.66
C ALA A 103 -25.49 -3.85 -3.25
N HIS A 104 -25.42 -4.90 -2.42
CA HIS A 104 -24.81 -4.84 -1.09
C HIS A 104 -23.32 -4.51 -1.17
N TRP A 105 -22.57 -5.11 -2.10
CA TRP A 105 -21.15 -4.76 -2.28
C TRP A 105 -20.96 -3.29 -2.65
N ILE A 106 -21.78 -2.74 -3.55
CA ILE A 106 -21.74 -1.31 -3.91
C ILE A 106 -21.95 -0.44 -2.66
N ALA A 107 -22.96 -0.77 -1.86
CA ALA A 107 -23.26 -0.04 -0.64
C ALA A 107 -22.12 -0.12 0.40
N GLU A 108 -21.61 -1.32 0.66
CA GLU A 108 -20.50 -1.54 1.59
C GLU A 108 -19.22 -0.84 1.15
N CYS A 109 -18.92 -0.85 -0.15
CA CYS A 109 -17.76 -0.13 -0.70
C CYS A 109 -17.88 1.38 -0.46
N ARG A 110 -19.05 1.97 -0.75
CA ARG A 110 -19.30 3.40 -0.51
C ARG A 110 -19.13 3.75 0.97
N ILE A 111 -19.73 2.97 1.88
CA ILE A 111 -19.62 3.18 3.33
C ILE A 111 -18.15 3.12 3.76
N ALA A 112 -17.40 2.11 3.32
CA ALA A 112 -16.01 1.93 3.70
C ALA A 112 -15.11 3.09 3.19
N ILE A 113 -15.34 3.55 1.95
CA ILE A 113 -14.61 4.68 1.37
C ILE A 113 -14.84 5.95 2.18
N ASP A 114 -16.09 6.26 2.53
CA ASP A 114 -16.41 7.48 3.27
C ASP A 114 -15.89 7.44 4.71
N GLN A 115 -15.94 6.28 5.37
CA GLN A 115 -15.29 6.07 6.68
C GLN A 115 -13.78 6.32 6.61
N ALA A 116 -13.09 5.75 5.63
CA ALA A 116 -11.66 5.94 5.44
C ALA A 116 -11.30 7.39 5.10
N ARG A 117 -12.13 8.06 4.28
CA ARG A 117 -11.96 9.47 3.91
C ARG A 117 -12.04 10.38 5.14
N LEU A 118 -13.06 10.24 5.96
CA LEU A 118 -13.22 11.05 7.16
C LEU A 118 -12.08 10.81 8.18
N LEU A 119 -11.68 9.55 8.36
CA LEU A 119 -10.55 9.21 9.23
C LEU A 119 -9.22 9.77 8.68
N THR A 120 -9.03 9.81 7.36
CA THR A 120 -7.86 10.44 6.72
C THR A 120 -7.83 11.94 6.97
N LEU A 121 -8.96 12.63 6.79
CA LEU A 121 -9.07 14.06 7.07
C LEU A 121 -8.83 14.37 8.56
N HIS A 122 -9.32 13.51 9.46
CA HIS A 122 -9.04 13.64 10.89
C HIS A 122 -7.55 13.48 11.21
N ALA A 123 -6.87 12.51 10.58
CA ALA A 123 -5.44 12.31 10.74
C ALA A 123 -4.62 13.48 10.18
N ALA A 124 -5.01 14.01 9.01
CA ALA A 124 -4.41 15.19 8.41
C ALA A 124 -4.57 16.43 9.29
N HIS A 125 -5.79 16.70 9.77
CA HIS A 125 -6.05 17.80 10.68
C HIS A 125 -5.24 17.68 11.99
N SER A 126 -5.16 16.47 12.55
CA SER A 126 -4.33 16.23 13.74
C SER A 126 -2.86 16.50 13.48
N LEU A 127 -2.36 16.17 12.29
CA LEU A 127 -0.99 16.45 11.86
C LEU A 127 -0.75 17.95 11.74
N ASP A 128 -1.68 18.70 11.14
CA ASP A 128 -1.56 20.15 10.95
C ASP A 128 -1.59 20.92 12.28
N VAL A 129 -2.47 20.53 13.21
CA VAL A 129 -2.66 21.27 14.47
C VAL A 129 -1.65 20.86 15.55
N GLN A 130 -1.29 19.57 15.63
CA GLN A 130 -0.53 19.02 16.76
C GLN A 130 0.87 18.50 16.37
N GLY A 131 1.17 18.43 15.07
CA GLY A 131 2.41 17.89 14.53
C GLY A 131 2.47 16.36 14.53
N SER A 132 3.46 15.81 13.82
CA SER A 132 3.55 14.38 13.50
C SER A 132 3.68 13.48 14.74
N ARG A 133 4.29 13.96 15.83
CA ARG A 133 4.51 13.16 17.04
C ARG A 133 3.20 12.89 17.78
N ALA A 134 2.31 13.88 17.85
CA ALA A 134 1.02 13.79 18.51
C ALA A 134 0.00 13.05 17.64
N ALA A 135 0.02 13.30 16.32
CA ALA A 135 -0.87 12.65 15.35
C ALA A 135 -0.55 11.15 15.07
N ARG A 136 0.47 10.58 15.72
CA ARG A 136 0.93 9.20 15.47
C ARG A 136 -0.20 8.17 15.59
N LYS A 137 -1.09 8.34 16.58
CA LYS A 137 -2.20 7.42 16.82
C LYS A 137 -3.18 7.43 15.64
N GLN A 138 -3.57 8.62 15.19
CA GLN A 138 -4.48 8.81 14.05
C GLN A 138 -3.87 8.29 12.76
N ILE A 139 -2.59 8.57 12.51
CA ILE A 139 -1.84 8.08 11.35
C ILE A 139 -1.77 6.54 11.35
N ALA A 140 -1.54 5.91 12.50
CA ALA A 140 -1.53 4.46 12.62
C ALA A 140 -2.92 3.85 12.36
N MET A 141 -3.99 4.47 12.88
CA MET A 141 -5.37 4.02 12.65
C MET A 141 -5.72 4.05 11.16
N ILE A 142 -5.49 5.18 10.48
CA ILE A 142 -5.84 5.29 9.07
C ILE A 142 -4.98 4.37 8.19
N LYS A 143 -3.71 4.17 8.54
CA LYS A 143 -2.81 3.25 7.83
C LYS A 143 -3.38 1.83 7.73
N VAL A 144 -4.03 1.34 8.79
CA VAL A 144 -4.69 0.03 8.81
C VAL A 144 -6.00 0.07 8.00
N VAL A 145 -6.84 1.07 8.25
CA VAL A 145 -8.18 1.17 7.65
C VAL A 145 -8.10 1.36 6.13
N ALA A 146 -7.26 2.27 5.65
CA ALA A 146 -7.17 2.61 4.23
C ALA A 146 -6.68 1.44 3.37
N GLY A 147 -5.68 0.68 3.86
CA GLY A 147 -5.18 -0.50 3.15
C GLY A 147 -6.25 -1.58 2.98
N ARG A 148 -6.95 -1.92 4.07
CA ARG A 148 -8.03 -2.92 4.05
C ARG A 148 -9.22 -2.48 3.19
N MET A 149 -9.60 -1.21 3.29
CA MET A 149 -10.68 -0.64 2.50
C MET A 149 -10.38 -0.73 1.00
N ALA A 150 -9.20 -0.27 0.57
CA ALA A 150 -8.85 -0.27 -0.85
C ALA A 150 -8.90 -1.69 -1.45
N CYS A 151 -8.35 -2.67 -0.73
CA CYS A 151 -8.32 -4.05 -1.20
C CYS A 151 -9.66 -4.76 -1.14
N LYS A 152 -10.55 -4.41 -0.19
CA LYS A 152 -11.94 -4.86 -0.26
C LYS A 152 -12.65 -4.31 -1.50
N VAL A 153 -12.50 -3.02 -1.78
CA VAL A 153 -13.22 -2.36 -2.89
C VAL A 153 -12.74 -2.88 -4.25
N VAL A 154 -11.42 -3.02 -4.41
CA VAL A 154 -10.86 -3.53 -5.67
C VAL A 154 -11.20 -5.02 -5.86
N ASP A 155 -11.16 -5.85 -4.82
CA ASP A 155 -11.54 -7.27 -4.91
C ASP A 155 -13.01 -7.44 -5.31
N CYS A 156 -13.91 -6.63 -4.72
CA CYS A 156 -15.31 -6.57 -5.16
C CYS A 156 -15.43 -6.16 -6.64
N ALA A 157 -14.62 -5.20 -7.11
CA ALA A 157 -14.62 -4.80 -8.51
C ALA A 157 -14.13 -5.93 -9.42
N ILE A 158 -13.01 -6.60 -9.08
CA ILE A 158 -12.51 -7.77 -9.82
C ILE A 158 -13.60 -8.83 -9.93
N GLN A 159 -14.26 -9.16 -8.82
CA GLN A 159 -15.28 -10.18 -8.78
C GLN A 159 -16.48 -9.84 -9.68
N VAL A 160 -16.89 -8.57 -9.76
CA VAL A 160 -17.95 -8.10 -10.67
C VAL A 160 -17.52 -8.16 -12.14
N TYR A 161 -16.24 -8.01 -12.44
CA TYR A 161 -15.70 -8.18 -13.79
C TYR A 161 -15.51 -9.65 -14.19
N GLY A 162 -15.44 -10.57 -13.22
CA GLY A 162 -15.19 -11.99 -13.43
C GLY A 162 -13.77 -12.23 -13.95
N GLY A 163 -13.59 -13.12 -14.93
CA GLY A 163 -12.27 -13.40 -15.51
C GLY A 163 -11.57 -12.18 -16.11
N ALA A 164 -12.33 -11.18 -16.59
CA ALA A 164 -11.76 -9.94 -17.10
C ALA A 164 -11.18 -9.04 -15.98
N GLY A 165 -11.55 -9.26 -14.72
CA GLY A 165 -11.02 -8.49 -13.59
C GLY A 165 -9.53 -8.79 -13.31
N VAL A 166 -9.05 -9.93 -13.77
CA VAL A 166 -7.65 -10.38 -13.63
C VAL A 166 -6.87 -10.32 -14.95
N SER A 167 -7.48 -9.82 -16.03
CA SER A 167 -6.80 -9.67 -17.32
C SER A 167 -6.08 -8.33 -17.42
N GLY A 168 -5.28 -8.16 -18.49
CA GLY A 168 -4.64 -6.89 -18.81
C GLY A 168 -5.56 -5.85 -19.46
N ASP A 169 -6.84 -6.19 -19.71
CA ASP A 169 -7.79 -5.30 -20.40
C ASP A 169 -8.32 -4.20 -19.47
N PHE A 170 -8.28 -4.44 -18.17
CA PHE A 170 -8.77 -3.53 -17.14
C PHE A 170 -7.72 -3.31 -16.08
N PRO A 171 -7.68 -2.11 -15.47
CA PRO A 171 -6.64 -1.79 -14.51
C PRO A 171 -6.81 -2.46 -13.14
N LEU A 172 -7.85 -3.27 -12.93
CA LEU A 172 -8.23 -3.78 -11.62
C LEU A 172 -7.15 -4.68 -10.99
N ALA A 173 -6.53 -5.56 -11.76
CA ALA A 173 -5.42 -6.39 -11.28
C ALA A 173 -4.20 -5.56 -10.84
N GLN A 174 -3.95 -4.43 -11.51
CA GLN A 174 -2.90 -3.47 -11.16
C GLN A 174 -3.34 -2.55 -10.00
N MET A 175 -4.63 -2.32 -9.82
CA MET A 175 -5.16 -1.56 -8.68
C MET A 175 -5.14 -2.37 -7.39
N GLU A 176 -5.34 -3.70 -7.46
CA GLU A 176 -5.04 -4.58 -6.34
C GLU A 176 -3.59 -4.43 -5.95
N GLN A 177 -2.75 -4.01 -6.90
CA GLN A 177 -1.36 -3.73 -6.63
C GLN A 177 -1.12 -2.47 -5.72
N GLY A 178 -2.17 -1.75 -5.36
CA GLY A 178 -2.09 -0.56 -4.51
C GLY A 178 -1.35 0.61 -5.17
N PRO A 179 -1.41 1.81 -4.58
CA PRO A 179 -0.62 2.93 -5.06
C PRO A 179 0.87 2.66 -4.74
N PRO A 180 1.78 2.77 -5.72
CA PRO A 180 3.19 2.50 -5.53
C PRO A 180 3.76 3.35 -4.39
N CYS A 181 4.65 2.73 -3.60
CA CYS A 181 5.43 3.37 -2.55
C CYS A 181 6.28 4.52 -3.12
N LEU A 182 5.75 5.76 -3.15
CA LEU A 182 6.50 6.96 -3.56
C LEU A 182 7.73 7.21 -2.67
N LEU A 183 7.85 6.53 -1.54
CA LEU A 183 9.06 6.48 -0.72
C LEU A 183 10.28 5.91 -1.49
N CYS A 184 10.06 5.21 -2.61
CA CYS A 184 11.07 4.60 -3.47
C CYS A 184 11.37 5.38 -4.78
N GLN A 185 10.63 6.45 -5.11
CA GLN A 185 10.83 7.19 -6.37
C GLN A 185 11.99 8.17 -6.29
N GLY A 186 13.20 7.61 -6.35
CA GLY A 186 14.42 8.29 -6.73
C GLY A 186 14.91 7.80 -8.08
N ARG A 187 14.41 8.44 -9.16
CA ARG A 187 14.96 8.45 -10.54
C ARG A 187 14.53 7.35 -11.54
N SER A 188 14.75 7.71 -12.80
CA SER A 188 13.93 7.48 -13.98
C SER A 188 14.74 6.93 -15.16
N ARG A 189 14.15 5.97 -15.88
CA ARG A 189 14.39 5.50 -17.28
C ARG A 189 15.79 4.99 -17.65
N PHE A 190 15.87 3.75 -18.16
CA PHE A 190 16.03 3.42 -19.59
C PHE A 190 16.05 1.88 -19.81
N THR A 191 15.52 1.45 -20.95
CA THR A 191 15.26 0.09 -21.46
C THR A 191 16.45 -0.49 -22.27
N PRO A 192 16.35 -1.61 -23.02
CA PRO A 192 16.36 -3.01 -22.56
C PRO A 192 17.39 -3.90 -23.34
N GLY A 193 17.52 -5.18 -22.96
CA GLY A 193 18.18 -6.24 -23.75
C GLY A 193 18.62 -7.37 -22.82
N SER A 194 17.88 -8.47 -22.68
CA SER A 194 17.59 -9.60 -23.59
C SER A 194 18.49 -10.81 -23.28
N ASP A 195 17.79 -11.93 -23.10
CA ASP A 195 18.19 -13.31 -23.35
C ASP A 195 18.74 -14.14 -22.17
N ASP A 196 17.83 -15.01 -21.70
CA ASP A 196 17.95 -16.44 -21.46
C ASP A 196 19.04 -16.97 -20.51
N VAL A 197 18.60 -17.60 -19.41
CA VAL A 197 18.54 -19.07 -19.27
C VAL A 197 17.78 -19.44 -17.98
N GLN A 198 16.63 -20.10 -18.18
CA GLN A 198 16.00 -21.21 -17.46
C GLN A 198 16.35 -21.48 -15.99
N GLN A 199 15.34 -21.40 -15.11
CA GLN A 199 14.52 -22.54 -14.59
C GLN A 199 15.30 -23.45 -13.62
N ASP A 200 14.97 -23.40 -12.32
CA ASP A 200 14.09 -24.42 -11.74
C ASP A 200 13.80 -24.17 -10.24
N ILE A 201 12.67 -24.72 -9.79
CA ILE A 201 12.03 -24.64 -8.45
C ILE A 201 11.03 -23.47 -8.31
N LEU A 202 9.85 -23.65 -8.92
CA LEU A 202 8.52 -23.51 -8.30
C LEU A 202 7.44 -23.84 -9.35
N SER A 203 7.56 -25.03 -9.95
CA SER A 203 6.47 -25.69 -10.66
C SER A 203 5.93 -26.79 -9.75
N ASP A 204 4.83 -26.51 -9.09
CA ASP A 204 3.67 -27.40 -9.06
C ASP A 204 2.51 -26.63 -8.45
N TRP A 205 1.31 -26.87 -8.99
CA TRP A 205 0.03 -26.18 -8.74
C TRP A 205 -0.36 -25.07 -9.72
N CYS A 206 -0.30 -25.39 -11.02
CA CYS A 206 -1.40 -25.00 -11.92
C CYS A 206 -2.45 -26.12 -11.86
N GLY A 207 -3.57 -25.87 -11.19
CA GLY A 207 -4.68 -26.83 -11.11
C GLY A 207 -5.86 -26.27 -10.33
N SER A 208 -6.88 -25.81 -11.06
CA SER A 208 -8.20 -25.41 -10.57
C SER A 208 -8.31 -23.98 -10.04
N SER A 209 -9.08 -23.19 -10.79
CA SER A 209 -9.92 -22.08 -10.34
C SER A 209 -10.16 -22.06 -8.83
N CYS A 210 -9.44 -21.20 -8.08
CA CYS A 210 -9.66 -20.75 -6.70
C CYS A 210 -8.33 -20.67 -5.93
N CYS A 211 -7.65 -19.52 -5.97
CA CYS A 211 -6.69 -19.05 -4.94
C CYS A 211 -6.40 -17.56 -5.22
N ARG A 212 -7.18 -16.62 -4.67
CA ARG A 212 -7.07 -15.99 -3.33
C ARG A 212 -5.78 -15.21 -3.08
N TYR A 213 -5.99 -13.91 -2.82
CA TYR A 213 -5.30 -13.05 -1.86
C TYR A 213 -3.95 -12.42 -2.24
N ALA A 214 -4.01 -11.08 -2.39
CA ALA A 214 -3.30 -10.08 -1.59
C ALA A 214 -2.32 -9.18 -2.34
N TYR A 215 -2.70 -7.92 -2.63
CA TYR A 215 -1.70 -6.87 -2.82
C TYR A 215 -2.03 -5.44 -2.34
N ALA A 216 -3.13 -5.16 -1.63
CA ALA A 216 -3.06 -3.99 -0.71
C ALA A 216 -2.04 -4.17 0.43
N ARG A 217 -1.41 -5.35 0.51
CA ARG A 217 -0.33 -5.67 1.43
C ARG A 217 0.98 -4.96 1.15
N THR A 218 1.24 -4.32 0.01
CA THR A 218 2.50 -3.54 -0.16
C THR A 218 2.56 -2.40 0.85
N LEU A 219 1.41 -1.77 1.15
CA LEU A 219 1.31 -0.82 2.25
C LEU A 219 1.57 -1.49 3.60
N CYS A 220 1.09 -2.72 3.80
CA CYS A 220 1.28 -3.54 5.00
C CYS A 220 2.67 -4.22 5.09
N LEU A 221 3.50 -4.20 4.04
CA LEU A 221 4.80 -4.87 4.02
C LEU A 221 5.94 -3.84 4.05
N ALA A 222 5.86 -2.79 3.23
CA ALA A 222 6.90 -1.77 3.14
C ALA A 222 6.99 -0.88 4.39
N ASP A 223 5.88 -0.71 5.12
CA ASP A 223 5.79 0.14 6.31
C ASP A 223 5.58 -0.66 7.61
N GLY A 224 5.63 -1.99 7.50
CA GLY A 224 5.38 -2.95 8.57
C GLY A 224 3.94 -3.51 8.57
N PRO A 225 3.78 -4.74 9.07
CA PRO A 225 2.48 -5.43 9.11
C PRO A 225 1.46 -4.64 9.92
N ASP A 226 0.18 -4.76 9.56
CA ASP A 226 -0.93 -4.09 10.25
C ASP A 226 -0.88 -4.33 11.77
N GLU A 227 -0.44 -5.52 12.17
CA GLU A 227 -0.24 -5.98 13.54
C GLU A 227 0.64 -5.03 14.35
N VAL A 228 1.72 -4.49 13.75
CA VAL A 228 2.60 -3.53 14.43
C VAL A 228 1.84 -2.24 14.77
N HIS A 229 0.99 -1.77 13.85
CA HIS A 229 0.18 -0.59 14.07
C HIS A 229 -0.96 -0.86 15.05
N LEU A 230 -1.61 -2.02 14.97
CA LEU A 230 -2.66 -2.44 15.90
C LEU A 230 -2.15 -2.51 17.35
N SER A 231 -0.99 -3.15 17.57
CA SER A 231 -0.36 -3.17 18.89
C SER A 231 -0.02 -1.77 19.39
N SER A 232 0.49 -0.90 18.51
CA SER A 232 0.80 0.49 18.86
C SER A 232 -0.45 1.28 19.26
N ILE A 233 -1.54 1.16 18.51
CA ILE A 233 -2.83 1.79 18.80
C ILE A 233 -3.36 1.32 20.15
N ALA A 234 -3.35 0.00 20.39
CA ALA A 234 -3.83 -0.59 21.63
C ALA A 234 -3.06 -0.05 22.85
N LEU A 235 -1.73 0.00 22.78
CA LEU A 235 -0.90 0.54 23.85
C LEU A 235 -1.14 2.03 24.10
N MET A 236 -1.32 2.82 23.04
CA MET A 236 -1.63 4.25 23.16
C MET A 236 -3.02 4.48 23.76
N GLU A 237 -4.03 3.74 23.30
CA GLU A 237 -5.40 3.80 23.86
C GLU A 237 -5.42 3.41 25.33
N LEU A 238 -4.79 2.29 25.69
CA LEU A 238 -4.73 1.83 27.08
C LEU A 238 -4.07 2.88 27.98
N ARG A 239 -2.97 3.49 27.52
CA ARG A 239 -2.29 4.56 28.26
C ARG A 239 -3.20 5.79 28.45
N ASP A 240 -3.93 6.19 27.42
CA ASP A 240 -4.86 7.32 27.49
C ASP A 240 -6.00 7.06 28.48
N GLN A 241 -6.55 5.84 28.49
CA GLN A 241 -7.61 5.44 29.42
C GLN A 241 -7.10 5.33 30.86
N LEU A 242 -5.93 4.73 31.09
CA LEU A 242 -5.32 4.64 32.42
C LEU A 242 -5.07 6.03 33.02
N ARG A 243 -4.57 6.99 32.23
CA ARG A 243 -4.41 8.38 32.70
C ARG A 243 -5.72 9.00 33.18
N LYS A 244 -6.84 8.73 32.51
CA LYS A 244 -8.16 9.22 32.93
C LYS A 244 -8.63 8.57 34.23
N VAL A 245 -8.30 7.30 34.46
CA VAL A 245 -8.64 6.60 35.70
C VAL A 245 -7.81 7.12 36.86
N THR A 246 -6.49 7.25 36.68
CA THR A 246 -5.60 7.79 37.72
C THR A 246 -5.93 9.25 38.07
N ALA A 247 -6.35 10.07 37.10
CA ALA A 247 -6.75 11.45 37.35
C ALA A 247 -8.09 11.60 38.09
N LYS A 248 -8.87 10.51 38.24
CA LYS A 248 -10.13 10.49 38.99
C LYS A 248 -9.97 9.97 40.43
N LEU A 249 -8.81 9.41 40.76
CA LEU A 249 -8.43 8.95 42.09
C LEU A 249 -7.68 10.06 42.82
#